data_AF-S6CWK9-F1
#
_entry.id   AF-S6CWK9-F1
#
_cell.length_a   1.000
_cell.length_b   1.000
_cell.length_c   1.000
_cell.angle_alpha   90.00
_cell.angle_beta   90.00
_cell.angle_gamma   90.00
#
_symmetry.space_group_name_H-M   'P 1'
#
loop_
_entity.id
_entity.type
_entity.pdbx_description
1 polymer ?
#
loop_
_entity_poly.entity_id
_entity_poly.type
_entity_poly.pdbx_seq_one_letter_code
_entity_poly.pdbx_strand_id
1 'polypeptide(L)'
;MCGRLVIRYVNLTDTIAVPAEWHPHVFHEFLVPLAEQVINDVNAGKSVVLQVLNTPAKLKQLQNKNRILYLFEKVFAEELVGSSVIDVIFDMNDKNIKAMKDVLGPEPCNPNALKYRVSLDDYNIQVYRSEFRTAYYLLPIAKR
;
A
#
# COMPACT_ATOMS: atom_id res chain seq x y z
N MET A 1 32.05 7.69 2.97
CA MET A 1 31.48 6.70 3.91
C MET A 1 30.05 6.44 3.51
N CYS A 2 29.74 5.30 2.87
CA CYS A 2 28.36 4.92 2.60
C CYS A 2 27.71 4.52 3.92
N GLY A 3 26.88 5.38 4.49
CA GLY A 3 26.02 4.99 5.61
C GLY A 3 25.13 3.84 5.13
N ARG A 4 25.27 2.66 5.73
CA ARG A 4 24.27 1.60 5.56
C ARG A 4 22.94 2.18 6.02
N LEU A 5 22.04 2.43 5.07
CA LEU A 5 20.64 2.73 5.38
C LEU A 5 20.10 1.50 6.13
N VAL A 6 20.02 1.61 7.45
CA VAL A 6 19.36 0.60 8.27
C VAL A 6 17.89 0.73 7.96
N ILE A 7 17.38 -0.16 7.11
CA ILE A 7 15.95 -0.26 6.84
C ILE A 7 15.30 -0.75 8.13
N ARG A 8 14.42 0.08 8.70
CA ARG A 8 13.68 -0.25 9.92
C ARG A 8 12.33 -0.80 9.55
N TYR A 9 12.00 -1.95 10.11
CA TYR A 9 10.69 -2.57 9.99
C TYR A 9 9.98 -2.49 11.34
N VAL A 10 8.67 -2.35 11.28
CA VAL A 10 7.79 -2.31 12.45
C VAL A 10 6.64 -3.30 12.22
N ASN A 11 6.16 -3.87 13.32
CA ASN A 11 5.04 -4.81 13.27
C ASN A 11 3.76 -4.01 13.00
N LEU A 12 3.09 -4.32 11.89
CA LEU A 12 1.73 -3.89 11.61
C LEU A 12 0.74 -4.77 12.38
N THR A 13 1.01 -6.08 12.44
CA THR A 13 0.32 -7.05 13.31
C THR A 13 1.34 -8.03 13.89
N ASP A 14 0.91 -9.00 14.69
CA ASP A 14 1.79 -10.07 15.20
C ASP A 14 2.45 -10.93 14.11
N THR A 15 1.90 -10.91 12.89
CA THR A 15 2.38 -11.72 11.76
C THR A 15 2.81 -10.90 10.55
N ILE A 16 2.53 -9.59 10.52
CA ILE A 16 2.83 -8.71 9.39
C ILE A 16 3.79 -7.61 9.84
N ALA A 17 4.93 -7.49 9.15
CA ALA A 17 5.91 -6.44 9.34
C ALA A 17 6.03 -5.57 8.09
N VAL A 18 6.12 -4.25 8.27
CA VAL A 18 6.15 -3.25 7.20
C VAL A 18 7.28 -2.23 7.40
N PRO A 19 7.72 -1.51 6.35
CA PRO A 19 8.67 -0.42 6.50
C PRO A 19 8.16 0.66 7.47
N ALA A 20 9.02 1.17 8.35
CA ALA A 20 8.65 2.22 9.30
C ALA A 20 8.20 3.51 8.59
N GLU A 21 8.71 3.77 7.38
CA GLU A 21 8.35 4.90 6.52
C GLU A 21 6.87 4.87 6.07
N TRP A 22 6.18 3.74 6.23
CA TRP A 22 4.73 3.67 5.95
C TRP A 22 3.89 4.31 7.06
N HIS A 23 4.51 4.66 8.19
CA HIS A 23 3.82 5.23 9.36
C HIS A 23 2.60 4.39 9.80
N PRO A 24 2.76 3.09 10.09
CA PRO A 24 1.62 2.21 10.33
C PRO A 24 0.77 2.57 11.54
N HIS A 25 1.31 3.30 12.52
CA HIS A 25 0.51 3.81 13.63
C HIS A 25 -0.53 4.85 13.20
N VAL A 26 -0.27 5.59 12.12
CA VAL A 26 -1.19 6.61 11.60
C VAL A 26 -2.30 5.98 10.76
N PHE A 27 -1.99 4.89 10.07
CA PHE A 27 -2.87 4.28 9.06
C PHE A 27 -3.24 2.84 9.38
N HIS A 28 -3.12 2.43 10.64
CA HIS A 28 -3.23 1.05 11.06
C HIS A 28 -4.51 0.38 10.54
N GLU A 29 -5.65 1.04 10.74
CA GLU A 29 -6.97 0.54 10.34
C GLU A 29 -7.14 0.37 8.84
N PHE A 30 -6.43 1.16 8.04
CA PHE A 30 -6.40 1.03 6.57
C PHE A 30 -5.39 -0.01 6.10
N LEU A 31 -4.18 0.02 6.65
CA LEU A 31 -3.06 -0.77 6.19
C LEU A 31 -3.21 -2.26 6.51
N VAL A 32 -3.82 -2.62 7.64
CA VAL A 32 -4.07 -4.04 7.99
C VAL A 32 -4.90 -4.75 6.92
N PRO A 33 -6.13 -4.33 6.62
CA PRO A 33 -6.97 -5.02 5.62
C PRO A 33 -6.38 -4.94 4.21
N LEU A 34 -5.65 -3.87 3.89
CA LEU A 34 -4.96 -3.77 2.60
C LEU A 34 -3.79 -4.77 2.50
N ALA A 35 -2.98 -4.89 3.56
CA ALA A 35 -1.89 -5.85 3.61
C ALA A 35 -2.40 -7.30 3.51
N GLU A 36 -3.50 -7.61 4.18
CA GLU A 36 -4.18 -8.92 4.06
C GLU A 36 -4.66 -9.19 2.63
N GLN A 37 -5.21 -8.19 1.95
CA GLN A 37 -5.58 -8.33 0.54
C GLN A 37 -4.35 -8.64 -0.33
N VAL A 38 -3.24 -7.91 -0.15
CA VAL A 38 -2.01 -8.16 -0.90
C VAL A 38 -1.46 -9.56 -0.63
N ILE A 39 -1.53 -10.03 0.62
CA ILE A 39 -1.15 -11.41 0.99
C ILE A 39 -1.98 -12.43 0.20
N ASN A 40 -3.29 -12.25 0.13
CA ASN A 40 -4.17 -13.15 -0.62
C ASN A 40 -3.88 -13.12 -2.13
N ASP A 41 -3.66 -11.93 -2.70
CA ASP A 41 -3.32 -11.77 -4.11
C ASP A 41 -1.99 -12.44 -4.47
N VAL A 42 -0.96 -12.28 -3.63
CA VAL A 42 0.35 -12.92 -3.82
C VAL A 42 0.25 -14.44 -3.64
N ASN A 43 -0.52 -14.92 -2.67
CA ASN A 43 -0.80 -16.36 -2.48
C ASN A 43 -1.54 -16.97 -3.68
N ALA A 44 -2.31 -16.17 -4.42
CA ALA A 44 -2.96 -16.56 -5.67
C ALA A 44 -2.02 -16.49 -6.89
N GLY A 45 -0.73 -16.21 -6.70
CA GLY A 45 0.28 -16.17 -7.76
C GLY A 45 0.44 -14.82 -8.44
N LYS A 46 -0.19 -13.75 -7.94
CA LYS A 46 -0.03 -12.40 -8.52
C LYS A 46 1.28 -11.76 -8.05
N SER A 47 1.95 -11.06 -8.96
CA SER A 47 3.09 -10.21 -8.60
C SER A 47 2.57 -8.82 -8.20
N VAL A 48 2.55 -8.53 -6.90
CA VAL A 48 1.99 -7.28 -6.35
C VAL A 48 3.07 -6.51 -5.59
N VAL A 49 3.16 -5.21 -5.88
CA VAL A 49 3.92 -4.23 -5.10
C VAL A 49 2.94 -3.31 -4.39
N LEU A 50 3.11 -3.15 -3.08
CA LEU A 50 2.37 -2.15 -2.30
C LEU A 50 3.28 -0.93 -2.07
N GLN A 51 2.83 0.24 -2.50
CA GLN A 51 3.55 1.50 -2.36
C GLN A 51 2.77 2.45 -1.45
N VAL A 52 3.32 2.73 -0.28
CA VAL A 52 2.74 3.67 0.70
C VAL A 52 3.69 4.84 0.86
N LEU A 53 3.21 6.08 0.70
CA LEU A 53 4.02 7.30 0.84
C LEU A 53 5.33 7.25 0.02
N ASN A 54 5.25 6.80 -1.23
CA ASN A 54 6.39 6.63 -2.14
C ASN A 54 7.45 5.60 -1.69
N THR A 55 7.12 4.74 -0.72
CA THR A 55 7.96 3.61 -0.30
C THR A 55 7.37 2.31 -0.83
N PRO A 56 7.87 1.77 -1.96
CA PRO A 56 7.40 0.51 -2.49
C PRO A 56 7.97 -0.68 -1.70
N ALA A 57 7.13 -1.70 -1.49
CA ALA A 57 7.54 -2.95 -0.88
C ALA A 57 6.83 -4.16 -1.53
N LYS A 58 7.56 -5.27 -1.62
CA LYS A 58 7.03 -6.57 -2.04
C LYS A 58 6.82 -7.47 -0.84
N LEU A 59 5.79 -8.31 -0.91
CA LEU A 59 5.55 -9.31 0.10
C LEU A 59 6.60 -10.42 0.01
N LYS A 60 7.21 -10.71 1.16
CA LYS A 60 8.10 -11.84 1.36
C LYS A 60 7.56 -12.70 2.50
N GLN A 61 7.42 -13.97 2.24
CA GLN A 61 6.99 -14.93 3.25
C GLN A 61 8.22 -15.51 3.92
N LEU A 62 8.26 -15.42 5.24
CA LEU A 62 9.30 -15.98 6.08
C LEU A 62 8.69 -17.09 6.91
N GLN A 63 9.25 -18.29 6.81
CA GLN A 63 8.82 -19.40 7.65
C GLN A 63 9.66 -19.41 8.93
N ASN A 64 9.00 -19.22 10.08
CA ASN A 64 9.64 -19.31 11.38
C ASN A 64 9.01 -20.45 12.19
N LYS A 65 9.69 -21.59 12.24
CA LYS A 65 9.22 -22.84 12.85
C LYS A 65 7.83 -23.21 12.30
N ASN A 66 6.77 -22.96 13.08
CA ASN A 66 5.38 -23.29 12.79
C ASN A 66 4.53 -22.07 12.44
N ARG A 67 5.13 -20.88 12.27
CA ARG A 67 4.41 -19.64 11.95
C ARG A 67 4.94 -19.05 10.66
N ILE A 68 4.02 -18.58 9.83
CA ILE A 68 4.33 -17.77 8.65
C ILE A 68 4.36 -16.32 9.09
N LEU A 69 5.46 -15.64 8.81
CA LEU A 69 5.61 -14.20 8.97
C LEU A 69 5.61 -13.56 7.58
N TYR A 70 4.89 -12.47 7.45
CA TYR A 70 4.77 -11.70 6.23
C TYR A 70 5.57 -10.42 6.38
N LEU A 71 6.63 -10.27 5.60
CA LEU A 71 7.46 -9.08 5.57
C LEU A 71 7.22 -8.33 4.26
N PHE A 72 6.82 -7.07 4.34
CA PHE A 72 6.83 -6.16 3.20
C PHE A 72 8.25 -5.62 3.04
N GLU A 73 9.07 -6.29 2.25
CA GLU A 73 10.47 -5.93 1.99
C GLU A 73 10.53 -4.75 1.02
N LYS A 74 11.22 -3.68 1.41
CA LYS A 74 11.39 -2.49 0.59
C LYS A 74 12.13 -2.84 -0.72
N VAL A 75 11.61 -2.37 -1.85
CA VAL A 75 12.18 -2.61 -3.19
C VAL A 75 12.52 -1.28 -3.88
N PHE A 76 13.28 -1.36 -4.98
CA PHE A 76 13.60 -0.20 -5.81
C PHE A 76 12.69 -0.11 -7.04
N ALA A 77 12.70 1.04 -7.72
CA ALA A 77 11.78 1.35 -8.81
C ALA A 77 11.90 0.39 -10.00
N GLU A 78 13.08 -0.15 -10.24
CA GLU A 78 13.38 -1.12 -11.29
C GLU A 78 12.61 -2.43 -11.08
N GLU A 79 12.29 -2.77 -9.84
CA GLU A 79 11.54 -3.96 -9.47
C GLU A 79 10.01 -3.80 -9.64
N LEU A 80 9.54 -2.61 -10.03
CA LEU A 80 8.13 -2.35 -10.32
C LEU A 80 7.70 -2.84 -11.71
N VAL A 81 8.66 -3.06 -12.63
CA VAL A 81 8.39 -3.44 -14.01
C VAL A 81 7.78 -4.84 -14.08
N GLY A 82 6.57 -4.94 -14.65
CA GLY A 82 5.83 -6.20 -14.81
C GLY A 82 5.05 -6.65 -13.56
N SER A 83 5.03 -5.86 -12.49
CA SER A 83 4.19 -6.10 -11.31
C SER A 83 2.92 -5.24 -11.34
N SER A 84 1.85 -5.77 -10.76
CA SER A 84 0.69 -4.94 -10.39
C SER A 84 1.07 -4.06 -9.20
N VAL A 85 0.85 -2.75 -9.30
CA VAL A 85 1.20 -1.79 -8.25
C VAL A 85 -0.06 -1.30 -7.55
N ILE A 86 -0.07 -1.36 -6.23
CA ILE A 86 -1.08 -0.73 -5.40
C ILE A 86 -0.46 0.49 -4.74
N ASP A 87 -0.93 1.68 -5.06
CA ASP A 87 -0.49 2.93 -4.46
C ASP A 87 -1.44 3.37 -3.36
N VAL A 88 -0.87 3.86 -2.27
CA VAL A 88 -1.57 4.53 -1.17
C VAL A 88 -0.98 5.93 -1.05
N ILE A 89 -1.78 6.90 -1.48
CA ILE A 89 -1.39 8.31 -1.60
C ILE A 89 -2.21 9.12 -0.59
N PHE A 90 -1.52 9.96 0.17
CA PHE A 90 -2.12 10.85 1.16
C PHE A 90 -2.05 12.29 0.68
N ASP A 91 -3.16 13.00 0.85
CA ASP A 91 -3.32 14.43 0.56
C ASP A 91 -3.17 14.83 -0.93
N MET A 92 -4.16 15.54 -1.49
CA MET A 92 -4.05 16.11 -2.84
C MET A 92 -3.28 17.44 -2.76
N ASN A 93 -1.96 17.38 -2.60
CA ASN A 93 -1.11 18.51 -2.94
C ASN A 93 -0.80 18.50 -4.45
N ASP A 94 -0.39 19.65 -5.01
CA ASP A 94 -0.17 19.83 -6.46
C ASP A 94 0.76 18.78 -7.09
N LYS A 95 1.66 18.18 -6.29
CA LYS A 95 2.54 17.09 -6.72
C LYS A 95 1.76 15.80 -6.98
N ASN A 96 0.80 15.47 -6.14
CA ASN A 96 -0.05 14.29 -6.27
C ASN A 96 -1.11 14.46 -7.39
N ILE A 97 -1.56 15.69 -7.65
CA ILE A 97 -2.41 16.02 -8.81
C ILE A 97 -1.66 15.81 -10.13
N LYS A 98 -0.35 16.12 -10.18
CA LYS A 98 0.47 15.86 -11.37
C LYS A 98 0.59 14.36 -11.67
N ALA A 99 0.74 13.52 -10.62
CA ALA A 99 0.76 12.07 -10.74
C ALA A 99 -0.59 11.49 -11.20
N MET A 100 -1.73 12.13 -10.88
CA MET A 100 -3.05 11.73 -11.42
C MET A 100 -3.16 11.89 -12.94
N LYS A 101 -2.53 12.93 -13.52
CA LYS A 101 -2.63 13.19 -14.97
C LYS A 101 -1.96 12.11 -15.81
N ASP A 102 -0.99 11.40 -15.24
CA ASP A 102 -0.26 10.31 -15.90
C ASP A 102 -1.02 8.96 -15.86
N VAL A 103 -2.10 8.84 -15.07
CA VAL A 103 -2.81 7.57 -14.80
C VAL A 103 -4.17 7.49 -15.51
N LEU A 104 -4.52 8.43 -16.38
CA LEU A 104 -5.83 8.47 -17.05
C LEU A 104 -6.12 7.19 -17.88
N GLY A 105 -7.00 6.34 -17.32
CA GLY A 105 -7.66 5.19 -17.94
C GLY A 105 -9.05 4.97 -17.30
N PRO A 106 -10.01 4.34 -17.99
CA PRO A 106 -11.44 4.58 -17.79
C PRO A 106 -12.06 3.84 -16.60
N GLU A 107 -13.12 4.48 -16.08
CA GLU A 107 -14.21 4.07 -15.19
C GLU A 107 -14.01 3.01 -14.07
N PRO A 108 -14.49 3.29 -12.84
CA PRO A 108 -14.34 2.39 -11.70
C PRO A 108 -15.32 1.21 -11.78
N CYS A 109 -14.83 0.02 -12.13
CA CYS A 109 -15.50 -1.23 -11.75
C CYS A 109 -15.46 -1.39 -10.21
N ASN A 110 -16.65 -1.29 -9.59
CA ASN A 110 -16.98 -1.40 -8.17
C ASN A 110 -15.90 -0.87 -7.18
N PRO A 111 -15.94 0.44 -6.84
CA PRO A 111 -15.03 1.07 -5.88
C PRO A 111 -15.26 0.65 -4.41
N ASN A 112 -16.28 -0.17 -4.12
CA ASN A 112 -16.77 -0.31 -2.74
C ASN A 112 -16.25 -1.52 -1.95
N ALA A 113 -15.52 -2.46 -2.55
CA ALA A 113 -15.11 -3.69 -1.83
C ALA A 113 -14.19 -3.43 -0.61
N LEU A 114 -13.29 -2.44 -0.71
CA LEU A 114 -12.47 -1.99 0.43
C LEU A 114 -13.15 -0.89 1.24
N LYS A 115 -13.96 -0.03 0.58
CA LYS A 115 -14.68 1.08 1.20
C LYS A 115 -15.70 0.61 2.24
N TYR A 116 -16.32 -0.56 2.05
CA TYR A 116 -17.22 -1.16 3.05
C TYR A 116 -16.50 -1.88 4.19
N ARG A 117 -15.18 -2.14 4.06
CA ARG A 117 -14.38 -2.81 5.10
C ARG A 117 -13.60 -1.83 5.97
N VAL A 118 -13.36 -0.62 5.49
CA VAL A 118 -12.56 0.40 6.17
C VAL A 118 -13.33 1.71 6.24
N SER A 119 -13.95 1.99 7.39
CA SER A 119 -14.36 3.34 7.76
C SER A 119 -13.17 4.00 8.42
N LEU A 120 -12.50 4.94 7.75
CA LEU A 120 -11.67 5.91 8.47
C LEU A 120 -12.55 7.10 8.77
N ASP A 121 -12.94 7.29 10.03
CA ASP A 121 -13.84 8.37 10.44
C ASP A 121 -13.25 9.76 10.15
N ASP A 122 -11.94 9.85 9.94
CA ASP A 122 -11.22 11.09 9.62
C ASP A 122 -10.86 11.26 8.12
N TYR A 123 -11.14 10.27 7.24
CA TYR A 123 -10.71 10.32 5.82
C TYR A 123 -11.75 9.83 4.81
N ASN A 124 -11.90 10.58 3.71
CA ASN A 124 -12.55 10.10 2.49
C ASN A 124 -11.56 9.30 1.63
N ILE A 125 -11.99 8.12 1.17
CA ILE A 125 -11.19 7.24 0.30
C ILE A 125 -11.70 7.35 -1.14
N GLN A 126 -10.82 7.72 -2.07
CA GLN A 126 -11.04 7.60 -3.51
C GLN A 126 -10.16 6.49 -4.10
N VAL A 127 -10.69 5.76 -5.08
CA VAL A 127 -9.99 4.62 -5.69
C VAL A 127 -9.95 4.78 -7.20
N TYR A 128 -8.75 4.72 -7.76
CA TYR A 128 -8.53 4.70 -9.21
C TYR A 128 -7.90 3.37 -9.60
N ARG A 129 -8.33 2.79 -10.71
CA ARG A 129 -7.86 1.49 -11.19
C ARG A 129 -7.50 1.59 -12.67
N SER A 130 -6.45 0.89 -13.03
CA SER A 130 -6.00 0.60 -14.38
C SER A 130 -5.53 -0.85 -14.43
N GLU A 131 -5.21 -1.37 -15.62
CA GLU A 131 -4.84 -2.77 -15.82
C GLU A 131 -3.74 -3.27 -14.87
N PHE A 132 -2.74 -2.44 -14.58
CA PHE A 132 -1.61 -2.81 -13.73
C PHE A 132 -1.49 -1.98 -12.45
N ARG A 133 -2.43 -1.06 -12.19
CA ARG A 133 -2.28 -0.11 -11.09
C ARG A 133 -3.60 0.19 -10.38
N THR A 134 -3.62 0.07 -9.06
CA THR A 134 -4.72 0.55 -8.22
C THR A 134 -4.20 1.62 -7.28
N ALA A 135 -4.77 2.82 -7.28
CA ALA A 135 -4.39 3.91 -6.39
C ALA A 135 -5.52 4.24 -5.42
N TYR A 136 -5.22 4.20 -4.12
CA TYR A 136 -6.06 4.64 -3.02
C TYR A 136 -5.60 6.03 -2.58
N TYR A 137 -6.51 7.00 -2.65
CA TYR A 137 -6.29 8.35 -2.16
C TYR A 137 -7.04 8.55 -0.86
N LEU A 138 -6.29 8.84 0.21
CA LEU A 138 -6.83 9.15 1.53
C LEU A 138 -6.85 10.67 1.70
N LEU A 139 -8.06 11.23 1.70
CA LEU A 139 -8.33 12.67 1.77
C LEU A 139 -8.85 13.02 3.17
N PRO A 140 -8.18 13.88 3.95
CA PRO A 140 -8.68 14.28 5.27
C PRO A 140 -10.08 14.87 5.17
N ILE A 141 -10.98 14.46 6.06
CA ILE A 141 -12.26 15.12 6.26
C ILE A 141 -11.97 16.36 7.10
N ALA A 142 -12.21 17.55 6.54
CA ALA A 142 -12.03 18.79 7.28
C ALA A 142 -12.91 18.78 8.55
N LYS A 143 -12.29 18.80 9.73
CA LYS A 143 -13.00 19.02 10.99
C LYS A 143 -13.53 20.45 10.97
N ARG A 144 -14.86 20.60 11.02
CA ARG A 144 -15.54 21.88 11.18
C ARG A 144 -15.26 22.49 12.55
#